data_AF-A0A6B3H6Q0-F1
#
_entry.id   AF-A0A6B3H6Q0-F1
#
_cell.length_a   1.000
_cell.length_b   1.000
_cell.length_c   1.000
_cell.angle_alpha   90.00
_cell.angle_beta   90.00
_cell.angle_gamma   90.00
#
_symmetry.space_group_name_H-M   'P 1'
#
loop_
_entity.id
_entity.type
_entity.pdbx_description
1 polymer ?
#
loop_
_entity_poly.entity_id
_entity_poly.type
_entity_poly.pdbx_seq_one_letter_code
_entity_poly.pdbx_strand_id
1 'polypeptide(L)'
;QALLATYGQDRPADRPLLVGSLKSNLGHAQAASGVAGVIKTVLSMRHGQVPRTLHVGRPSGHVDWTRGALALATEQQPWPLHQGRPFRAGVSSFGLSGTNVHTILEHAPLDDDAPPAERAPLPAVPWLLSAKSPQALRSQADRLRRHLDGSPVPDPRDIGSALHARTAFEYRRALIGDRDQLPTLLGQMADDESGAWDGGRTVDGRSVLVFPGQGSQWVGMAAELLAESEVFAGRMAECEQALEPYVDWSLTEALGSERLLARVDVVQPVLWA
;
A
#
# COMPACT_ATOMS: atom_id res chain seq x y z
N GLN A 1 36.65 -22.38 3.66
CA GLN A 1 37.32 -22.79 4.92
C GLN A 1 36.67 -22.13 6.15
N ALA A 2 36.60 -20.80 6.27
CA ALA A 2 35.98 -20.14 7.44
C ALA A 2 34.52 -20.57 7.72
N LEU A 3 33.67 -20.67 6.68
CA LEU A 3 32.30 -21.18 6.83
C LEU A 3 32.25 -22.65 7.25
N LEU A 4 33.19 -23.49 6.78
CA LEU A 4 33.26 -24.90 7.17
C LEU A 4 33.63 -25.04 8.65
N ALA A 5 34.63 -24.27 9.10
CA ALA A 5 35.12 -24.28 10.48
C ALA A 5 34.14 -23.67 11.50
N THR A 6 33.07 -23.03 11.03
CA THR A 6 32.02 -22.44 11.87
C THR A 6 30.70 -23.12 11.58
N TYR A 7 29.93 -22.62 10.62
CA TYR A 7 28.59 -23.13 10.29
C TYR A 7 28.54 -24.56 9.74
N GLY A 8 29.67 -25.08 9.26
CA GLY A 8 29.78 -26.47 8.78
C GLY A 8 30.05 -27.50 9.88
N GLN A 9 30.33 -27.06 11.12
CA GLN A 9 30.54 -27.94 12.28
C GLN A 9 29.22 -28.28 12.98
N ASP A 10 29.15 -29.46 13.62
CA ASP A 10 28.01 -29.94 14.42
C ASP A 10 26.65 -29.82 13.71
N ARG A 11 26.66 -29.93 12.38
CA ARG A 11 25.49 -29.76 11.54
C ARG A 11 25.11 -31.09 10.88
N PRO A 12 23.83 -31.50 10.97
CA PRO A 12 23.35 -32.74 10.33
C PRO A 12 23.61 -32.73 8.81
N ALA A 13 24.04 -33.88 8.28
CA ALA A 13 24.42 -34.02 6.87
C ALA A 13 23.24 -33.80 5.91
N ASP A 14 22.02 -34.11 6.34
CA ASP A 14 20.76 -33.89 5.63
C ASP A 14 20.30 -32.42 5.66
N ARG A 15 21.00 -31.55 6.41
CA ARG A 15 20.64 -30.14 6.58
C ARG A 15 21.84 -29.22 6.41
N PRO A 16 22.52 -29.21 5.26
CA PRO A 16 23.70 -28.37 5.06
C PRO A 16 23.36 -26.88 5.15
N LEU A 17 24.36 -26.05 5.46
CA LEU A 17 24.25 -24.60 5.24
C LEU A 17 24.35 -24.35 3.74
N LEU A 18 23.32 -23.70 3.21
CA LEU A 18 23.28 -23.26 1.82
C LEU A 18 24.13 -22.01 1.64
N VAL A 19 25.01 -22.04 0.63
CA VAL A 19 25.94 -20.94 0.31
C VAL A 19 25.70 -20.47 -1.12
N GLY A 20 25.59 -19.15 -1.29
CA GLY A 20 25.48 -18.52 -2.60
C GLY A 20 25.89 -17.06 -2.55
N SER A 21 26.05 -16.43 -3.72
CA SER A 21 26.49 -15.04 -3.82
C SER A 21 25.64 -14.28 -4.83
N LEU A 22 25.16 -13.07 -4.48
CA LEU A 22 24.50 -12.19 -5.45
C LEU A 22 25.45 -11.74 -6.57
N LYS A 23 26.76 -11.76 -6.31
CA LYS A 23 27.77 -11.32 -7.27
C LYS A 23 27.81 -12.18 -8.53
N SER A 24 27.28 -13.40 -8.48
CA SER A 24 27.13 -14.22 -9.69
C SER A 24 26.08 -13.69 -10.67
N ASN A 25 25.19 -12.78 -10.23
CA ASN A 25 24.12 -12.21 -11.04
C ASN A 25 24.41 -10.78 -11.46
N LEU A 26 24.95 -9.96 -10.54
CA LEU A 26 25.13 -8.51 -10.74
C LEU A 26 26.60 -8.08 -10.76
N GLY A 27 27.54 -9.02 -10.67
CA GLY A 27 28.95 -8.71 -10.48
C GLY A 27 29.26 -8.09 -9.10
N HIS A 28 30.44 -7.49 -8.97
CA HIS A 28 30.89 -6.87 -7.72
C HIS A 28 30.47 -5.40 -7.66
N ALA A 29 29.33 -5.10 -7.01
CA ALA A 29 28.78 -3.74 -6.84
C ALA A 29 29.56 -2.85 -5.84
N GLN A 30 30.86 -3.08 -5.69
CA GLN A 30 31.77 -2.39 -4.77
C GLN A 30 31.14 -2.11 -3.39
N ALA A 31 31.05 -0.85 -2.98
CA ALA A 31 30.50 -0.42 -1.70
C ALA A 31 29.05 -0.89 -1.45
N ALA A 32 28.26 -1.10 -2.51
CA ALA A 32 26.88 -1.60 -2.41
C ALA A 32 26.79 -3.13 -2.26
N SER A 33 27.90 -3.87 -2.35
CA SER A 33 27.87 -5.34 -2.35
C SER A 33 27.28 -5.94 -1.06
N GLY A 34 27.53 -5.31 0.09
CA GLY A 34 27.01 -5.76 1.37
C GLY A 34 25.47 -5.63 1.43
N VAL A 35 24.97 -4.41 1.19
CA VAL A 35 23.52 -4.14 1.22
C VAL A 35 22.76 -4.89 0.12
N ALA A 36 23.36 -5.08 -1.06
CA ALA A 36 22.76 -5.90 -2.11
C ALA A 36 22.60 -7.37 -1.65
N GLY A 37 23.59 -7.90 -0.91
CA GLY A 37 23.48 -9.21 -0.25
C GLY A 37 22.35 -9.27 0.78
N VAL A 38 22.15 -8.21 1.56
CA VAL A 38 21.01 -8.08 2.50
C VAL A 38 19.67 -8.08 1.75
N ILE A 39 19.54 -7.27 0.69
CA ILE A 39 18.31 -7.20 -0.13
C ILE A 39 17.97 -8.57 -0.71
N LYS A 40 18.95 -9.28 -1.28
CA LYS A 40 18.78 -10.66 -1.75
C LYS A 40 18.20 -11.54 -0.63
N THR A 41 18.85 -11.53 0.54
CA THR A 41 18.46 -12.40 1.65
C THR A 41 17.05 -12.09 2.16
N VAL A 42 16.68 -10.81 2.30
CA VAL A 42 15.33 -10.40 2.71
C VAL A 42 14.28 -10.85 1.70
N LEU A 43 14.53 -10.69 0.40
CA LEU A 43 13.63 -11.18 -0.65
C LEU A 43 13.53 -12.71 -0.63
N SER A 44 14.65 -13.42 -0.45
CA SER A 44 14.67 -14.87 -0.32
C SER A 44 13.84 -15.37 0.87
N MET A 45 13.92 -14.69 2.02
CA MET A 45 13.08 -14.98 3.19
C MET A 45 11.60 -14.71 2.91
N ARG A 46 11.27 -13.54 2.34
CA ARG A 46 9.88 -13.15 2.02
C ARG A 46 9.22 -14.13 1.05
N HIS A 47 9.96 -14.64 0.08
CA HIS A 47 9.45 -15.60 -0.90
C HIS A 47 9.59 -17.06 -0.46
N GLY A 48 10.24 -17.33 0.68
CA GLY A 48 10.49 -18.71 1.12
C GLY A 48 11.33 -19.52 0.14
N GLN A 49 12.27 -18.88 -0.58
CA GLN A 49 13.06 -19.50 -1.65
C GLN A 49 14.53 -19.10 -1.54
N VAL A 50 15.43 -20.06 -1.73
CA VAL A 50 16.87 -19.82 -1.88
C VAL A 50 17.21 -19.83 -3.38
N PRO A 51 17.58 -18.68 -3.97
CA PRO A 51 17.86 -18.60 -5.40
C PRO A 51 19.24 -19.17 -5.73
N ARG A 52 19.33 -19.72 -6.94
CA ARG A 52 20.55 -20.28 -7.52
C ARG A 52 21.71 -19.27 -7.54
N THR A 53 22.90 -19.71 -7.17
CA THR A 53 24.16 -19.03 -7.46
C THR A 53 24.67 -19.48 -8.84
N LEU A 54 24.98 -18.53 -9.71
CA LEU A 54 25.32 -18.81 -11.11
C LEU A 54 26.81 -19.19 -11.27
N HIS A 55 27.14 -19.73 -12.45
CA HIS A 55 28.49 -20.08 -12.89
C HIS A 55 29.20 -21.15 -12.04
N VAL A 56 28.45 -21.96 -11.29
CA VAL A 56 28.96 -23.15 -10.62
C VAL A 56 28.73 -24.36 -11.53
N GLY A 57 29.74 -24.69 -12.34
CA GLY A 57 29.77 -25.94 -13.12
C GLY A 57 30.30 -27.09 -12.28
N ARG A 58 31.55 -26.98 -11.82
CA ARG A 58 32.18 -27.87 -10.84
C ARG A 58 32.61 -27.04 -9.63
N PRO A 59 32.30 -27.45 -8.38
CA PRO A 59 32.80 -26.78 -7.19
C PRO A 59 34.34 -26.72 -7.18
N SER A 60 34.90 -25.66 -6.62
CA SER A 60 36.36 -25.49 -6.56
C SER A 60 37.03 -26.66 -5.82
N GLY A 61 38.05 -27.26 -6.43
CA GLY A 61 38.85 -28.34 -5.83
C GLY A 61 39.77 -27.89 -4.69
N HIS A 62 39.91 -26.58 -4.48
CA HIS A 62 40.69 -26.00 -3.36
C HIS A 62 39.91 -25.99 -2.03
N VAL A 63 38.64 -26.41 -2.05
CA VAL A 63 37.80 -26.53 -0.87
C VAL A 63 37.45 -28.00 -0.68
N ASP A 64 37.72 -28.51 0.51
CA ASP A 64 37.26 -29.85 0.90
C ASP A 64 35.78 -29.78 1.30
N TRP A 65 34.91 -30.07 0.34
CA TRP A 65 33.45 -30.06 0.53
C TRP A 65 32.95 -31.27 1.35
N THR A 66 33.81 -32.25 1.64
CA THR A 66 33.42 -33.46 2.40
C THR A 66 33.52 -33.28 3.91
N ARG A 67 34.28 -32.28 4.39
CA ARG A 67 34.61 -32.07 5.81
C ARG A 67 33.59 -31.25 6.61
N GLY A 68 32.42 -30.94 6.06
CA GLY A 68 31.37 -30.23 6.79
C GLY A 68 30.08 -30.12 5.99
N ALA A 69 28.97 -29.81 6.67
CA ALA A 69 27.66 -29.74 6.03
C ALA A 69 27.46 -28.37 5.37
N LEU A 70 28.16 -28.10 4.26
CA LEU A 70 27.92 -26.97 3.36
C LEU A 70 27.47 -27.45 1.98
N ALA A 71 26.54 -26.75 1.37
CA ALA A 71 26.14 -26.98 -0.02
C ALA A 71 26.07 -25.65 -0.78
N LEU A 72 26.59 -25.64 -2.00
CA LEU A 72 26.36 -24.51 -2.91
C LEU A 72 24.90 -24.56 -3.39
N ALA A 73 24.21 -23.42 -3.37
CA ALA A 73 22.85 -23.31 -3.92
C ALA A 73 22.90 -23.32 -5.46
N THR A 74 23.18 -24.47 -6.07
CA THR A 74 23.35 -24.61 -7.53
C THR A 74 22.03 -24.64 -8.29
N GLU A 75 20.91 -24.75 -7.58
CA GLU A 75 19.55 -24.70 -8.09
C GLU A 75 18.70 -23.78 -7.20
N GLN A 76 17.58 -23.29 -7.74
CA GLN A 76 16.58 -22.64 -6.91
C GLN A 76 15.84 -23.71 -6.11
N GLN A 77 15.71 -23.51 -4.81
CA GLN A 77 15.05 -24.47 -3.93
C GLN A 77 14.27 -23.76 -2.82
N PRO A 78 13.22 -24.40 -2.28
CA PRO A 78 12.51 -23.88 -1.13
C PRO A 78 13.47 -23.58 0.03
N TRP A 79 13.16 -22.55 0.80
CA TRP A 79 13.89 -22.29 2.03
C TRP A 79 13.70 -23.48 3.00
N PRO A 80 14.78 -24.08 3.53
CA PRO A 80 14.65 -25.23 4.42
C PRO A 80 13.84 -24.89 5.67
N LEU A 81 12.60 -25.41 5.74
CA LEU A 81 11.73 -25.25 6.90
C LEU A 81 12.24 -26.11 8.05
N HIS A 82 12.25 -25.54 9.26
CA HIS A 82 12.61 -26.25 10.49
C HIS A 82 11.53 -25.99 11.52
N GLN A 83 10.93 -27.07 12.04
CA GLN A 83 9.78 -27.04 12.96
C GLN A 83 9.86 -25.89 13.97
N GLY A 84 8.98 -24.89 13.79
CA GLY A 84 8.83 -23.75 14.70
C GLY A 84 10.02 -22.78 14.77
N ARG A 85 10.99 -22.83 13.84
CA ARG A 85 12.14 -21.90 13.83
C ARG A 85 12.04 -20.88 12.70
N PRO A 86 12.32 -19.60 12.95
CA PRO A 86 12.33 -18.58 11.92
C PRO A 86 13.47 -18.82 10.92
N PHE A 87 13.28 -18.35 9.69
CA PHE A 87 14.35 -18.34 8.69
C PHE A 87 15.50 -17.45 9.18
N ARG A 88 16.73 -17.97 9.13
CA ARG A 88 17.94 -17.23 9.48
C ARG A 88 18.99 -17.35 8.39
N ALA A 89 19.70 -16.27 8.10
CA ALA A 89 20.83 -16.28 7.18
C ALA A 89 21.90 -15.27 7.59
N GLY A 90 23.15 -15.59 7.25
CA GLY A 90 24.28 -14.69 7.42
C GLY A 90 24.65 -14.02 6.10
N VAL A 91 24.96 -12.72 6.14
CA VAL A 91 25.53 -11.96 5.03
C VAL A 91 26.92 -11.49 5.43
N SER A 92 27.93 -11.90 4.66
CA SER A 92 29.33 -11.49 4.88
C SER A 92 29.81 -10.51 3.82
N SER A 93 30.57 -9.50 4.25
CA SER A 93 31.29 -8.58 3.37
C SER A 93 32.70 -8.35 3.91
N PHE A 94 33.69 -8.54 3.05
CA PHE A 94 35.11 -8.45 3.40
C PHE A 94 35.76 -7.37 2.54
N GLY A 95 36.18 -6.27 3.18
CA GLY A 95 36.79 -5.14 2.51
C GLY A 95 38.26 -5.38 2.22
N LEU A 96 38.76 -4.77 1.14
CA LEU A 96 40.18 -4.85 0.77
C LEU A 96 41.11 -4.27 1.85
N SER A 97 40.62 -3.32 2.65
CA SER A 97 41.32 -2.75 3.81
C SER A 97 41.54 -3.73 4.96
N GLY A 98 40.95 -4.93 4.90
CA GLY A 98 40.95 -5.92 5.99
C GLY A 98 39.77 -5.80 6.95
N THR A 99 38.90 -4.80 6.80
CA THR A 99 37.67 -4.69 7.61
C THR A 99 36.64 -5.71 7.17
N ASN A 100 36.18 -6.54 8.11
CA ASN A 100 35.23 -7.63 7.87
C ASN A 100 33.93 -7.38 8.62
N VAL A 101 32.80 -7.59 7.95
CA VAL A 101 31.47 -7.47 8.54
C VAL A 101 30.68 -8.75 8.26
N HIS A 102 30.00 -9.27 9.28
CA HIS A 102 29.06 -10.38 9.16
C HIS A 102 27.77 -10.02 9.89
N THR A 103 26.64 -10.04 9.18
CA THR A 103 25.33 -9.69 9.72
C THR A 103 24.43 -10.91 9.68
N ILE A 104 23.74 -11.20 10.78
CA ILE A 104 22.71 -12.24 10.85
C ILE A 104 21.35 -11.58 10.67
N LEU A 105 20.55 -12.14 9.77
CA LEU A 105 19.17 -11.75 9.50
C LEU A 105 18.24 -12.87 9.97
N GLU A 106 17.11 -12.49 10.55
CA GLU A 106 16.04 -13.39 10.94
C GLU A 106 14.73 -12.90 10.31
N HIS A 107 13.95 -13.82 9.76
CA HIS A 107 12.60 -13.55 9.32
C HIS A 107 11.68 -13.44 10.54
N ALA A 108 11.09 -12.27 10.76
CA ALA A 108 9.94 -12.12 11.63
C ALA A 108 8.70 -12.58 10.84
N PRO A 109 7.93 -13.57 11.35
CA PRO A 109 6.62 -13.85 10.79
C PRO A 109 5.82 -12.55 10.85
N LEU A 110 5.32 -12.10 9.71
CA LEU A 110 4.28 -11.08 9.71
C LEU A 110 2.99 -11.82 10.09
N ASP A 111 2.25 -11.33 11.07
CA ASP A 111 0.93 -11.86 11.46
C ASP A 111 -0.15 -11.71 10.34
N ASP A 112 0.29 -11.52 9.09
CA ASP A 112 -0.49 -11.21 7.88
C ASP A 112 -1.13 -12.43 7.21
N ASP A 113 -0.93 -13.65 7.74
CA ASP A 113 -1.55 -14.87 7.18
C ASP A 113 -3.03 -15.05 7.60
N ALA A 114 -3.55 -14.17 8.46
CA ALA A 114 -4.99 -14.13 8.71
C ALA A 114 -5.71 -13.66 7.43
N PRO A 115 -6.74 -14.38 6.95
CA PRO A 115 -7.52 -13.92 5.80
C PRO A 115 -8.05 -12.51 6.10
N PRO A 116 -8.00 -11.58 5.13
CA PRO A 116 -8.55 -10.24 5.33
C PRO A 116 -10.00 -10.38 5.82
N ALA A 117 -10.33 -9.71 6.93
CA ALA A 117 -11.71 -9.65 7.38
C ALA A 117 -12.59 -9.13 6.24
N GLU A 118 -13.73 -9.77 6.01
CA GLU A 118 -14.68 -9.34 4.98
C GLU A 118 -15.20 -7.95 5.37
N ARG A 119 -14.91 -6.95 4.54
CA ARG A 119 -15.30 -5.56 4.81
C ARG A 119 -16.46 -5.19 3.88
N ALA A 120 -17.49 -4.56 4.43
CA ALA A 120 -18.64 -4.08 3.65
C ALA A 120 -18.20 -3.23 2.45
N PRO A 121 -18.86 -3.33 1.29
CA PRO A 121 -18.56 -2.50 0.13
C PRO A 121 -18.81 -1.02 0.46
N LEU A 122 -17.95 -0.14 -0.03
CA LEU A 122 -18.16 1.31 0.03
C LEU A 122 -18.66 1.79 -1.32
N PRO A 123 -19.59 2.78 -1.36
CA PRO A 123 -20.12 3.31 -2.61
C PRO A 123 -19.03 4.01 -3.44
N ALA A 124 -18.04 4.60 -2.79
CA ALA A 124 -16.85 5.15 -3.45
C ALA A 124 -15.64 5.18 -2.51
N VAL A 125 -14.44 5.14 -3.09
CA VAL A 125 -13.17 5.32 -2.40
C VAL A 125 -12.36 6.42 -3.09
N PRO A 126 -11.77 7.37 -2.35
CA PRO A 126 -10.90 8.37 -2.95
C PRO A 126 -9.49 7.81 -3.17
N TRP A 127 -9.00 7.87 -4.41
CA TRP A 127 -7.59 7.72 -4.75
C TRP A 127 -6.97 9.10 -4.96
N LEU A 128 -6.07 9.47 -4.04
CA LEU A 128 -5.41 10.78 -4.04
C LEU A 128 -4.02 10.64 -4.67
N LEU A 129 -3.84 11.18 -5.88
CA LEU A 129 -2.56 11.18 -6.56
C LEU A 129 -1.96 12.59 -6.51
N SER A 130 -0.64 12.65 -6.32
CA SER A 130 0.09 13.92 -6.43
C SER A 130 1.49 13.74 -7.01
N ALA A 131 2.02 14.78 -7.66
CA ALA A 131 3.39 14.82 -8.15
C ALA A 131 3.94 16.25 -8.27
N LYS A 132 5.23 16.36 -8.61
CA LYS A 132 5.92 17.65 -8.81
C LYS A 132 5.68 18.27 -10.20
N SER A 133 4.99 17.58 -11.10
CA SER A 133 4.58 18.08 -12.41
C SER A 133 3.38 17.30 -12.94
N PRO A 134 2.61 17.86 -13.89
CA PRO A 134 1.51 17.13 -14.55
C PRO A 134 1.98 15.84 -15.22
N GLN A 135 3.15 15.84 -15.87
CA GLN A 135 3.71 14.64 -16.49
C GLN A 135 4.05 13.55 -15.47
N ALA A 136 4.68 13.92 -14.34
CA ALA A 136 5.02 12.96 -13.29
C ALA A 136 3.76 12.37 -12.64
N LEU A 137 2.67 13.13 -12.61
CA LEU A 137 1.38 12.69 -12.10
C LEU A 137 0.72 11.67 -13.04
N ARG A 138 0.76 11.88 -14.37
CA ARG A 138 0.36 10.88 -15.37
C ARG A 138 1.20 9.61 -15.28
N SER A 139 2.52 9.74 -15.15
CA SER A 139 3.40 8.58 -14.94
C SER A 139 3.11 7.84 -13.63
N GLN A 140 2.66 8.53 -12.59
CA GLN A 140 2.22 7.89 -11.35
C GLN A 140 0.91 7.11 -11.55
N ALA A 141 -0.04 7.66 -12.33
CA ALA A 141 -1.26 6.96 -12.70
C ALA A 141 -0.96 5.67 -13.48
N ASP A 142 -0.09 5.73 -14.50
CA ASP A 142 0.35 4.56 -15.26
C ASP A 142 1.06 3.50 -14.40
N ARG A 143 1.93 3.92 -13.47
CA ARG A 143 2.57 3.00 -12.52
C ARG A 143 1.56 2.28 -11.63
N LEU A 144 0.55 3.01 -11.14
CA LEU A 144 -0.51 2.42 -10.34
C LEU A 144 -1.36 1.47 -11.20
N ARG A 145 -1.70 1.85 -12.43
CA ARG A 145 -2.45 1.00 -13.37
C ARG A 145 -1.76 -0.35 -13.57
N ARG A 146 -0.46 -0.33 -13.88
CA ARG A 146 0.36 -1.55 -14.03
C ARG A 146 0.49 -2.36 -12.74
N HIS A 147 0.38 -1.73 -11.58
CA HIS A 147 0.37 -2.44 -10.30
C HIS A 147 -0.94 -3.19 -10.08
N LEU A 148 -2.07 -2.63 -10.55
CA LEU A 148 -3.39 -3.24 -10.45
C LEU A 148 -3.60 -4.41 -11.43
N ASP A 149 -2.82 -4.49 -12.51
CA ASP A 149 -2.82 -5.62 -13.44
C ASP A 149 -2.29 -6.94 -12.80
N GLY A 150 -1.75 -6.87 -11.56
CA GLY A 150 -1.28 -8.03 -10.81
C GLY A 150 -2.42 -8.87 -10.18
N SER A 151 -2.13 -10.14 -9.91
CA SER A 151 -3.05 -11.05 -9.17
C SER A 151 -2.44 -11.44 -7.82
N PRO A 152 -3.20 -11.36 -6.70
CA PRO A 152 -4.58 -10.88 -6.61
C PRO A 152 -4.70 -9.35 -6.76
N VAL A 153 -5.86 -8.87 -7.23
CA VAL A 153 -6.14 -7.43 -7.32
C VAL A 153 -6.34 -6.88 -5.90
N PRO A 154 -5.58 -5.85 -5.47
CA PRO A 154 -5.72 -5.26 -4.14
C PRO A 154 -7.12 -4.69 -3.86
N ASP A 155 -7.48 -4.56 -2.59
CA ASP A 155 -8.68 -3.82 -2.20
C ASP A 155 -8.50 -2.31 -2.50
N PRO A 156 -9.45 -1.64 -3.19
CA PRO A 156 -9.35 -0.21 -3.48
C PRO A 156 -9.15 0.67 -2.24
N ARG A 157 -9.61 0.25 -1.07
CA ARG A 157 -9.41 0.95 0.21
C ARG A 157 -7.96 0.92 0.67
N ASP A 158 -7.30 -0.23 0.50
CA ASP A 158 -5.89 -0.37 0.87
C ASP A 158 -5.03 0.49 -0.05
N ILE A 159 -5.38 0.57 -1.34
CA ILE A 159 -4.76 1.49 -2.30
C ILE A 159 -4.99 2.94 -1.89
N GLY A 160 -6.24 3.33 -1.59
CA GLY A 160 -6.57 4.69 -1.15
C GLY A 160 -5.81 5.11 0.11
N SER A 161 -5.76 4.22 1.11
CA SER A 161 -5.00 4.43 2.35
C SER A 161 -3.49 4.56 2.07
N ALA A 162 -2.93 3.67 1.24
CA ALA A 162 -1.52 3.73 0.87
C ALA A 162 -1.16 5.00 0.10
N LEU A 163 -2.07 5.50 -0.76
CA LEU A 163 -1.93 6.76 -1.48
C LEU A 163 -1.98 7.96 -0.52
N HIS A 164 -2.90 7.96 0.45
CA HIS A 164 -3.00 9.00 1.48
C HIS A 164 -1.72 9.13 2.32
N ALA A 165 -1.05 8.01 2.60
CA ALA A 165 0.21 7.98 3.34
C ALA A 165 1.44 8.46 2.52
N ARG A 166 1.27 8.78 1.22
CA ARG A 166 2.36 9.33 0.39
C ARG A 166 2.52 10.82 0.63
N THR A 167 3.73 11.31 0.35
CA THR A 167 4.00 12.75 0.28
C THR A 167 3.03 13.43 -0.69
N ALA A 168 2.34 14.47 -0.22
CA ALA A 168 1.45 15.27 -1.03
C ALA A 168 2.21 16.41 -1.73
N PHE A 169 2.34 16.34 -3.05
CA PHE A 169 2.98 17.35 -3.88
C PHE A 169 1.98 18.41 -4.40
N GLU A 170 2.48 19.41 -5.14
CA GLU A 170 1.72 20.56 -5.63
C GLU A 170 0.60 20.19 -6.62
N TYR A 171 0.88 19.32 -7.59
CA TYR A 171 -0.09 18.92 -8.60
C TYR A 171 -0.86 17.71 -8.09
N ARG A 172 -2.18 17.84 -7.95
CA ARG A 172 -3.04 16.85 -7.29
C ARG A 172 -4.26 16.50 -8.14
N ARG A 173 -4.64 15.22 -8.11
CA ARG A 173 -5.89 14.74 -8.68
C ARG A 173 -6.51 13.71 -7.74
N ALA A 174 -7.80 13.86 -7.48
CA ALA A 174 -8.60 12.88 -6.75
C ALA A 174 -9.43 12.11 -7.77
N LEU A 175 -9.35 10.78 -7.73
CA LEU A 175 -10.26 9.89 -8.42
C LEU A 175 -11.22 9.34 -7.38
N ILE A 176 -12.52 9.48 -7.60
CA ILE A 176 -13.56 9.01 -6.68
C ILE A 176 -14.43 8.04 -7.46
N GLY A 177 -14.50 6.81 -6.96
CA GLY A 177 -15.33 5.78 -7.55
C GLY A 177 -15.26 4.48 -6.78
N ASP A 178 -16.06 3.51 -7.20
CA ASP A 178 -16.01 2.16 -6.68
C ASP A 178 -14.87 1.32 -7.31
N ARG A 179 -14.86 0.02 -7.01
CA ARG A 179 -13.87 -0.94 -7.52
C ARG A 179 -13.82 -1.00 -9.05
N ASP A 180 -14.94 -0.80 -9.72
CA ASP A 180 -15.07 -0.98 -11.17
C ASP A 180 -14.79 0.33 -11.91
N GLN A 181 -15.12 1.47 -11.31
CA GLN A 181 -14.91 2.81 -11.86
C GLN A 181 -13.45 3.28 -11.75
N LEU A 182 -12.79 2.99 -10.62
CA LEU A 182 -11.44 3.51 -10.33
C LEU A 182 -10.37 3.11 -11.37
N PRO A 183 -10.31 1.86 -11.88
CA PRO A 183 -9.40 1.49 -12.95
C PRO A 183 -9.62 2.29 -14.23
N THR A 184 -10.88 2.53 -14.62
CA THR A 184 -11.22 3.32 -15.80
C THR A 184 -10.80 4.79 -15.64
N LEU A 185 -11.12 5.40 -14.51
CA LEU A 185 -10.72 6.78 -14.19
C LEU A 185 -9.19 6.94 -14.18
N LEU A 186 -8.48 5.93 -13.66
CA LEU A 186 -7.02 5.91 -13.64
C LEU A 186 -6.42 5.78 -15.04
N GLY A 187 -7.03 4.96 -15.91
CA GLY A 187 -6.66 4.82 -17.31
C GLY A 187 -6.81 6.13 -18.08
N GLN A 188 -7.98 6.77 -17.98
CA GLN A 188 -8.23 8.08 -18.60
C GLN A 188 -7.19 9.14 -18.18
N MET A 189 -6.80 9.14 -16.91
CA MET A 189 -5.77 10.03 -16.39
C MET A 189 -4.36 9.69 -16.91
N ALA A 190 -4.03 8.40 -17.07
CA ALA A 190 -2.75 7.97 -17.59
C ALA A 190 -2.59 8.29 -19.09
N ASP A 191 -3.67 8.14 -19.85
CA ASP A 191 -3.72 8.28 -21.31
C ASP A 191 -3.98 9.72 -21.78
N ASP A 192 -4.20 10.68 -20.86
CA ASP A 192 -4.41 12.09 -21.21
C ASP A 192 -3.14 12.72 -21.78
N GLU A 193 -3.03 12.73 -23.11
CA GLU A 193 -1.91 13.34 -23.86
C GLU A 193 -2.09 14.84 -24.14
N SER A 194 -3.24 15.43 -23.77
CA SER A 194 -3.55 16.84 -24.09
C SER A 194 -2.54 17.83 -23.52
N GLY A 195 -1.84 17.43 -22.45
CA GLY A 195 -0.91 18.27 -21.71
C GLY A 195 -1.58 19.41 -20.93
N ALA A 196 -2.91 19.56 -21.07
CA ALA A 196 -3.70 20.49 -20.30
C ALA A 196 -3.83 19.97 -18.87
N TRP A 197 -3.49 20.82 -17.89
CA TRP A 197 -3.66 20.47 -16.49
C TRP A 197 -5.08 20.82 -16.04
N ASP A 198 -5.90 19.80 -15.78
CA ASP A 198 -7.30 19.92 -15.32
C ASP A 198 -7.48 19.67 -13.81
N GLY A 199 -6.38 19.41 -13.09
CA GLY A 199 -6.41 19.07 -11.65
C GLY A 199 -6.19 20.27 -10.71
N GLY A 200 -6.18 19.99 -9.41
CA GLY A 200 -5.96 20.99 -8.37
C GLY A 200 -4.47 21.29 -8.16
N ARG A 201 -4.11 22.57 -8.09
CA ARG A 201 -2.80 23.00 -7.55
C ARG A 201 -2.97 23.47 -6.13
N THR A 202 -2.00 23.18 -5.28
CA THR A 202 -1.97 23.76 -3.93
C THR A 202 -1.87 25.27 -4.03
N VAL A 203 -2.77 25.96 -3.34
CA VAL A 203 -2.75 27.41 -3.18
C VAL A 203 -2.62 27.74 -1.70
N ASP A 204 -1.83 28.75 -1.38
CA ASP A 204 -1.77 29.27 -0.02
C ASP A 204 -3.03 30.09 0.26
N GLY A 205 -3.71 29.80 1.37
CA GLY A 205 -4.94 30.48 1.73
C GLY A 205 -5.68 29.82 2.87
N ARG A 206 -6.70 30.51 3.37
CA ARG A 206 -7.66 29.94 4.32
C ARG A 206 -8.93 29.56 3.58
N SER A 207 -9.53 28.45 3.97
CA SER A 207 -10.86 28.08 3.51
C SER A 207 -11.92 28.98 4.16
N VAL A 208 -12.93 29.36 3.38
CA VAL A 208 -14.11 30.10 3.86
C VAL A 208 -15.33 29.20 3.63
N LEU A 209 -16.10 28.96 4.68
CA LEU A 209 -17.41 28.29 4.58
C LEU A 209 -18.46 29.37 4.30
N VAL A 210 -19.17 29.24 3.18
CA VAL A 210 -20.23 30.16 2.76
C VAL A 210 -21.57 29.45 2.92
N PHE A 211 -22.45 30.00 3.75
CA PHE A 211 -23.78 29.46 4.02
C PHE A 211 -24.79 30.31 3.26
N PRO A 212 -25.29 29.86 2.09
CA PRO A 212 -26.29 30.61 1.34
C PRO A 212 -27.63 30.63 2.08
N GLY A 213 -28.49 31.57 1.71
CA GLY A 213 -29.88 31.59 2.18
C GLY A 213 -30.76 30.61 1.41
N GLN A 214 -32.06 30.90 1.42
CA GLN A 214 -33.08 30.14 0.70
C GLN A 214 -32.86 30.12 -0.82
N GLY A 215 -33.16 28.99 -1.46
CA GLY A 215 -33.08 28.78 -2.91
C GLY A 215 -32.27 27.54 -3.32
N SER A 216 -31.54 26.93 -2.40
CA SER A 216 -30.73 25.72 -2.63
C SER A 216 -31.48 24.41 -2.33
N GLN A 217 -32.66 24.48 -1.72
CA GLN A 217 -33.43 23.30 -1.33
C GLN A 217 -33.97 22.52 -2.53
N TRP A 218 -34.06 21.20 -2.38
CA TRP A 218 -34.72 20.30 -3.32
C TRP A 218 -35.26 19.08 -2.57
N VAL A 219 -36.28 18.42 -3.13
CA VAL A 219 -36.94 17.27 -2.49
C VAL A 219 -36.02 16.06 -2.47
N GLY A 220 -35.77 15.50 -1.29
CA GLY A 220 -34.84 14.40 -1.09
C GLY A 220 -33.40 14.85 -0.82
N MET A 221 -33.17 16.16 -0.63
CA MET A 221 -31.85 16.63 -0.22
C MET A 221 -31.40 15.93 1.07
N ALA A 222 -30.11 15.61 1.13
CA ALA A 222 -29.47 14.93 2.26
C ALA A 222 -29.94 13.49 2.58
N ALA A 223 -30.91 12.92 1.86
CA ALA A 223 -31.43 11.57 2.14
C ALA A 223 -30.34 10.48 2.05
N GLU A 224 -29.49 10.52 1.03
CA GLU A 224 -28.36 9.59 0.89
C GLU A 224 -27.33 9.76 2.02
N LEU A 225 -27.03 11.01 2.40
CA LEU A 225 -26.09 11.30 3.48
C LEU A 225 -26.61 10.84 4.85
N LEU A 226 -27.92 10.89 5.09
CA LEU A 226 -28.53 10.32 6.29
C LEU A 226 -28.35 8.80 6.36
N ALA A 227 -28.36 8.10 5.22
CA ALA A 227 -28.20 6.66 5.16
C ALA A 227 -26.74 6.20 5.25
N GLU A 228 -25.81 6.98 4.66
CA GLU A 228 -24.42 6.55 4.45
C GLU A 228 -23.41 7.19 5.41
N SER A 229 -23.74 8.31 6.06
CA SER A 229 -22.82 9.06 6.93
C SER A 229 -23.37 9.18 8.35
N GLU A 230 -22.81 8.39 9.26
CA GLU A 230 -23.13 8.45 10.70
C GLU A 230 -22.90 9.85 11.28
N VAL A 231 -21.87 10.57 10.81
CA VAL A 231 -21.57 11.94 11.26
C VAL A 231 -22.67 12.91 10.83
N PHE A 232 -23.13 12.81 9.59
CA PHE A 232 -24.19 13.67 9.08
C PHE A 232 -25.53 13.35 9.74
N ALA A 233 -25.88 12.06 9.84
CA ALA A 233 -27.09 11.58 10.52
C ALA A 233 -27.13 12.01 12.00
N GLY A 234 -26.01 11.89 12.71
CA GLY A 234 -25.89 12.35 14.10
C GLY A 234 -26.15 13.85 14.24
N ARG A 235 -25.57 14.67 13.34
CA ARG A 235 -25.80 16.12 13.34
C ARG A 235 -27.26 16.48 13.03
N MET A 236 -27.87 15.82 12.05
CA MET A 236 -29.28 16.05 11.72
C MET A 236 -30.21 15.69 12.88
N ALA A 237 -29.92 14.61 13.61
CA ALA A 237 -30.67 14.22 14.80
C ALA A 237 -30.54 15.27 15.93
N GLU A 238 -29.35 15.84 16.15
CA GLU A 238 -29.14 16.96 17.09
C GLU A 238 -29.97 18.19 16.68
N CYS A 239 -29.99 18.53 15.38
CA CYS A 239 -30.78 19.63 14.85
C CYS A 239 -32.29 19.41 15.02
N GLU A 240 -32.78 18.20 14.74
CA GLU A 240 -34.20 17.85 14.93
C GLU A 240 -34.64 18.03 16.39
N GLN A 241 -33.85 17.54 17.34
CA GLN A 241 -34.10 17.72 18.78
C GLN A 241 -34.08 19.19 19.19
N ALA A 242 -33.18 20.00 18.62
CA ALA A 242 -33.11 21.43 18.93
C ALA A 242 -34.31 22.21 18.38
N LEU A 243 -34.88 21.78 17.25
CA LEU A 243 -36.03 22.43 16.61
C LEU A 243 -37.36 22.01 17.23
N GLU A 244 -37.46 20.80 17.79
CA GLU A 244 -38.69 20.20 18.34
C GLU A 244 -39.57 21.17 19.16
N PRO A 245 -39.03 22.03 20.07
CA PRO A 245 -39.88 22.94 20.85
C PRO A 245 -40.48 24.10 20.07
N TYR A 246 -40.01 24.35 18.85
CA TYR A 246 -40.30 25.55 18.06
C TYR A 246 -41.10 25.27 16.78
N VAL A 247 -41.25 23.99 16.40
CA VAL A 247 -41.88 23.58 15.12
C VAL A 247 -42.93 22.50 15.34
N ASP A 248 -43.86 22.36 14.40
CA ASP A 248 -44.95 21.38 14.42
C ASP A 248 -44.76 20.24 13.39
N TRP A 249 -43.54 20.08 12.88
CA TRP A 249 -43.15 19.14 11.83
C TRP A 249 -41.84 18.43 12.18
N SER A 250 -41.59 17.26 11.57
CA SER A 250 -40.32 16.53 11.69
C SER A 250 -39.32 16.98 10.63
N LEU A 251 -38.07 17.21 11.03
CA LEU A 251 -36.98 17.55 10.12
C LEU A 251 -36.76 16.45 9.09
N THR A 252 -36.77 15.20 9.55
CA THR A 252 -36.60 14.04 8.68
C THR A 252 -37.75 13.90 7.67
N GLU A 253 -38.99 14.17 8.09
CA GLU A 253 -40.15 14.17 7.17
C GLU A 253 -40.07 15.32 6.14
N ALA A 254 -39.63 16.50 6.57
CA ALA A 254 -39.56 17.68 5.72
C ALA A 254 -38.62 17.48 4.51
N LEU A 255 -37.50 16.78 4.68
CA LEU A 255 -36.54 16.52 3.60
C LEU A 255 -37.18 15.81 2.38
N GLY A 256 -38.16 14.94 2.61
CA GLY A 256 -38.86 14.19 1.57
C GLY A 256 -40.14 14.83 1.05
N SER A 257 -40.53 16.01 1.54
CA SER A 257 -41.88 16.54 1.35
C SER A 257 -41.86 17.88 0.61
N GLU A 258 -42.24 17.86 -0.67
CA GLU A 258 -42.40 19.06 -1.49
C GLU A 258 -43.34 20.09 -0.85
N ARG A 259 -44.45 19.61 -0.28
CA ARG A 259 -45.44 20.45 0.41
C ARG A 259 -44.84 21.17 1.61
N LEU A 260 -44.00 20.51 2.40
CA LEU A 260 -43.35 21.11 3.55
C LEU A 260 -42.24 22.08 3.12
N LEU A 261 -41.41 21.72 2.13
CA LEU A 261 -40.34 22.58 1.63
C LEU A 261 -40.83 23.85 0.90
N ALA A 262 -42.10 23.90 0.50
CA ALA A 262 -42.73 25.12 -0.05
C ALA A 262 -43.02 26.19 1.02
N ARG A 263 -43.03 25.82 2.31
CA ARG A 263 -43.32 26.73 3.43
C ARG A 263 -42.03 27.41 3.91
N VAL A 264 -42.06 28.75 4.03
CA VAL A 264 -40.88 29.54 4.45
C VAL A 264 -40.45 29.20 5.89
N ASP A 265 -41.42 28.98 6.77
CA ASP A 265 -41.23 28.59 8.18
C ASP A 265 -40.69 27.17 8.35
N VAL A 266 -40.67 26.37 7.27
CA VAL A 266 -40.03 25.04 7.24
C VAL A 266 -38.68 25.13 6.56
N VAL A 267 -38.60 25.70 5.36
CA VAL A 267 -37.40 25.64 4.51
C VAL A 267 -36.20 26.31 5.17
N GLN A 268 -36.39 27.38 5.94
CA GLN A 268 -35.28 28.08 6.59
C GLN A 268 -34.65 27.23 7.71
N PRO A 269 -35.39 26.70 8.68
CA PRO A 269 -34.84 25.74 9.65
C PRO A 269 -34.25 24.48 9.01
N VAL A 270 -34.87 23.93 7.96
CA VAL A 270 -34.36 22.72 7.28
C VAL A 270 -33.03 23.01 6.56
N LEU A 271 -32.85 24.18 5.94
CA LEU A 271 -31.58 24.58 5.31
C LEU A 271 -30.49 24.95 6.31
N TRP A 272 -30.88 25.36 7.53
CA TRP A 272 -29.95 25.62 8.62
C TRP A 272 -29.39 24.33 9.23
N ALA A 273 -30.23 23.30 9.32
CA ALA A 273 -29.86 21.98 9.83
C ALA A 273 -28.90 21.25 8.88
#